data_AF-A0A8B8F9I2-F1
#
_entry.id   AF-A0A8B8F9I2-F1
#
_cell.length_a   1.000
_cell.length_b   1.000
_cell.length_c   1.000
_cell.angle_alpha   90.00
_cell.angle_beta   90.00
_cell.angle_gamma   90.00
#
_symmetry.space_group_name_H-M   'P 1'
#
loop_
_entity.id
_entity.type
_entity.pdbx_description
1 polymer ?
#
loop_
_entity_poly.entity_id
_entity_poly.type
_entity_poly.pdbx_seq_one_letter_code
_entity_poly.pdbx_strand_id
1 'polypeptide(L)'
;MSYDDTSSVCNISKQSNTAQLMRDCVFIVWDEASMTYKSSVEALDRTLRDLRNKNTLMGGCTVLFSGDFRQILPVVVRGTRADEVNASLKRSYIWPDITKLKLKTNMRILSSDQGNKTFADALLRVGNGLC
;
A
#
# COMPACT_ATOMS: atom_id res chain seq x y z
N MET A 1 -16.86 17.86 6.94
CA MET A 1 -15.73 18.74 6.57
C MET A 1 -14.88 17.98 5.56
N SER A 2 -15.11 18.22 4.28
CA SER A 2 -14.42 17.56 3.17
C SER A 2 -12.98 18.08 3.12
N TYR A 3 -12.03 17.29 3.59
CA TYR A 3 -10.61 17.50 3.26
C TYR A 3 -10.47 17.35 1.75
N ASP A 4 -10.10 18.43 1.08
CA ASP A 4 -9.73 18.40 -0.34
C ASP A 4 -8.37 17.70 -0.47
N ASP A 5 -8.40 16.37 -0.51
CA ASP A 5 -7.21 15.51 -0.62
C ASP A 5 -6.69 15.42 -2.06
N THR A 6 -7.29 16.16 -3.01
CA THR A 6 -6.96 16.08 -4.44
C THR A 6 -5.69 16.83 -4.82
N SER A 7 -5.13 17.65 -3.92
CA SER A 7 -3.87 18.41 -4.13
C SER A 7 -2.71 18.11 -3.16
N SER A 8 -2.88 17.21 -2.18
CA SER A 8 -1.83 16.88 -1.20
C SER A 8 -0.54 16.32 -1.83
N VAL A 9 0.62 16.84 -1.42
CA VAL A 9 1.94 16.35 -1.84
C VAL A 9 2.79 16.05 -0.61
N CYS A 10 3.79 15.18 -0.74
CA CYS A 10 4.79 15.01 0.31
C CYS A 10 5.51 16.35 0.54
N ASN A 11 5.74 16.71 1.80
CA ASN A 11 6.45 17.93 2.18
C ASN A 11 7.96 17.80 1.92
N ILE A 12 8.36 17.86 0.66
CA ILE A 12 9.74 17.70 0.20
C ILE A 12 10.12 18.91 -0.66
N SER A 13 11.11 19.68 -0.24
CA SER A 13 11.66 20.77 -1.06
C SER A 13 12.33 20.21 -2.31
N LYS A 14 12.06 20.80 -3.48
CA LYS A 14 12.64 20.40 -4.78
C LYS A 14 14.18 20.42 -4.77
N GLN A 15 14.79 21.25 -3.93
CA GLN A 15 16.24 21.40 -3.85
C GLN A 15 16.87 20.51 -2.76
N SER A 16 16.08 19.73 -2.03
CA SER A 16 16.58 18.86 -0.98
C SER A 16 17.32 17.63 -1.54
N ASN A 17 18.24 17.08 -0.74
CA ASN A 17 18.90 15.80 -1.05
C ASN A 17 17.88 14.66 -1.20
N THR A 18 16.78 14.69 -0.43
CA THR A 18 15.68 13.73 -0.55
C THR A 18 14.98 13.84 -1.91
N ALA A 19 14.75 15.07 -2.41
CA ALA A 19 14.20 15.26 -3.74
C ALA A 19 15.14 14.72 -4.83
N GLN A 20 16.45 14.91 -4.68
CA GLN A 20 17.42 14.33 -5.61
C GLN A 20 17.39 12.81 -5.59
N LEU A 21 17.40 12.20 -4.40
CA LEU A 21 17.25 10.75 -4.24
C LEU A 21 15.97 10.23 -4.91
N MET A 22 14.84 10.92 -4.73
CA MET A 22 13.57 10.53 -5.35
C MET A 22 13.55 10.69 -6.88
N ARG A 23 14.33 11.63 -7.44
CA ARG A 23 14.47 11.75 -8.91
C ARG A 23 15.21 10.57 -9.52
N ASP A 24 16.27 10.17 -8.84
CA ASP A 24 17.18 9.10 -9.28
C ASP A 24 16.62 7.71 -8.94
N CYS A 25 15.66 7.63 -8.01
CA CYS A 25 15.01 6.40 -7.62
C CYS A 25 14.19 5.78 -8.77
N VAL A 26 14.53 4.53 -9.10
CA VAL A 26 13.83 3.74 -10.13
C VAL A 26 12.86 2.71 -9.55
N PHE A 27 13.03 2.35 -8.28
CA PHE A 27 12.27 1.31 -7.61
C PHE A 27 12.03 1.63 -6.14
N ILE A 28 10.78 1.55 -5.70
CA ILE A 28 10.36 1.76 -4.31
C ILE A 28 9.66 0.50 -3.83
N VAL A 29 10.02 0.04 -2.63
CA VAL A 29 9.29 -1.02 -1.92
C VAL A 29 8.51 -0.36 -0.80
N TRP A 30 7.20 -0.60 -0.78
CA TRP A 30 6.30 -0.10 0.24
C TRP A 30 5.71 -1.29 1.00
N ASP A 31 6.24 -1.53 2.20
CA ASP A 31 5.77 -2.61 3.05
C ASP A 31 4.52 -2.24 3.84
N GLU A 32 3.72 -3.25 4.19
CA GLU A 32 2.45 -3.12 4.89
C GLU A 32 1.47 -2.11 4.27
N ALA A 33 1.32 -2.17 2.95
CA ALA A 33 0.45 -1.30 2.17
C ALA A 33 -1.05 -1.43 2.52
N SER A 34 -1.48 -2.54 3.15
CA SER A 34 -2.87 -2.74 3.58
C SER A 34 -3.31 -1.75 4.66
N MET A 35 -2.38 -1.35 5.52
CA MET A 35 -2.62 -0.39 6.62
C MET A 35 -2.40 1.07 6.19
N THR A 36 -1.90 1.28 4.98
CA THR A 36 -1.54 2.59 4.46
C THR A 36 -2.78 3.34 3.98
N TYR A 37 -2.88 4.61 4.38
CA TYR A 37 -3.87 5.53 3.84
C TYR A 37 -3.62 5.77 2.35
N LYS A 38 -4.66 5.67 1.52
CA LYS A 38 -4.55 5.94 0.08
C LYS A 38 -3.93 7.30 -0.21
N SER A 39 -4.25 8.31 0.60
CA SER A 39 -3.77 9.67 0.43
C SER A 39 -2.25 9.79 0.54
N SER A 40 -1.61 8.95 1.35
CA SER A 40 -0.14 8.87 1.43
C SER A 40 0.47 8.36 0.12
N VAL A 41 -0.16 7.35 -0.49
CA VAL A 41 0.29 6.78 -1.76
C VAL A 41 0.03 7.75 -2.92
N GLU A 42 -1.11 8.42 -2.90
CA GLU A 42 -1.49 9.44 -3.90
C GLU A 42 -0.65 10.71 -3.79
N ALA A 43 -0.23 11.09 -2.57
CA ALA A 43 0.73 12.16 -2.34
C ALA A 43 2.11 11.79 -2.88
N LEU A 44 2.58 10.55 -2.67
CA LEU A 44 3.83 10.06 -3.25
C LEU A 44 3.78 10.12 -4.79
N ASP A 45 2.70 9.64 -5.41
CA ASP A 45 2.52 9.71 -6.86
C ASP A 45 2.66 11.15 -7.38
N ARG A 46 1.89 12.09 -6.82
CA ARG A 46 1.95 13.51 -7.21
C ARG A 46 3.33 14.11 -7.00
N THR A 47 3.98 13.82 -5.87
CA THR A 47 5.35 14.27 -5.60
C THR A 47 6.34 13.74 -6.62
N LEU A 48 6.29 12.46 -6.97
CA LEU A 48 7.20 11.87 -7.97
C LEU A 48 6.95 12.44 -9.37
N ARG A 49 5.68 12.67 -9.74
CA ARG A 49 5.34 13.32 -11.01
C ARG A 49 5.94 14.73 -11.11
N ASP A 50 5.81 15.52 -10.04
CA ASP A 50 6.33 16.87 -9.96
C ASP A 50 7.87 16.91 -9.91
N LEU A 51 8.49 16.08 -9.06
CA LEU A 51 9.95 16.03 -8.93
C LEU A 51 10.66 15.58 -10.20
N ARG A 52 10.06 14.65 -10.95
CA ARG A 52 10.60 14.07 -12.18
C ARG A 52 10.07 14.74 -13.46
N ASN A 53 9.17 15.71 -13.32
CA ASN A 53 8.48 16.37 -14.43
C ASN A 53 7.87 15.38 -15.45
N LYS A 54 7.17 14.36 -14.95
CA LYS A 54 6.55 13.29 -15.74
C LYS A 54 5.13 13.04 -15.26
N ASN A 55 4.14 13.10 -16.14
CA ASN A 55 2.74 12.88 -15.77
C ASN A 55 2.31 11.39 -15.72
N THR A 56 3.25 10.47 -15.88
CA THR A 56 3.00 9.03 -15.72
C THR A 56 2.87 8.67 -14.24
N LEU A 57 2.11 7.62 -13.91
CA LEU A 57 2.02 7.10 -12.53
C LEU A 57 3.40 6.93 -11.89
N MET A 58 3.51 7.34 -10.63
CA MET A 58 4.71 7.40 -9.79
C MET A 58 5.87 8.15 -10.44
N GLY A 59 5.58 9.12 -11.31
CA GLY A 59 6.58 9.79 -12.14
C GLY A 59 7.39 8.83 -13.02
N GLY A 60 6.89 7.61 -13.28
CA GLY A 60 7.59 6.53 -13.98
C GLY A 60 8.53 5.70 -13.08
N CYS A 61 8.39 5.77 -11.76
CA CYS A 61 9.11 4.93 -10.80
C CYS A 61 8.32 3.63 -10.59
N THR A 62 9.00 2.49 -10.53
CA THR A 62 8.31 1.23 -10.23
C THR A 62 8.09 1.11 -8.73
N VAL A 63 6.85 0.84 -8.29
CA VAL A 63 6.53 0.69 -6.87
C VAL A 63 6.00 -0.72 -6.61
N LEU A 64 6.64 -1.43 -5.69
CA LEU A 64 6.17 -2.71 -5.18
C LEU A 64 5.47 -2.49 -3.84
N PHE A 65 4.17 -2.71 -3.82
CA PHE A 65 3.41 -2.79 -2.57
C PHE A 65 3.45 -4.22 -2.02
N SER A 66 3.96 -4.40 -0.81
CA SER A 66 3.82 -5.63 -0.03
C SER A 66 2.85 -5.44 1.13
N GLY A 67 2.30 -6.54 1.61
CA GLY A 67 1.34 -6.57 2.71
C GLY A 67 0.27 -7.61 2.50
N ASP A 68 -0.54 -7.83 3.53
CA ASP A 68 -1.65 -8.76 3.51
C ASP A 68 -2.96 -8.02 3.78
N PHE A 69 -3.83 -7.94 2.77
CA PHE A 69 -5.14 -7.28 2.88
C PHE A 69 -6.17 -8.09 3.67
N ARG A 70 -5.80 -9.28 4.20
CA ARG A 70 -6.57 -9.99 5.23
C ARG A 70 -6.25 -9.49 6.63
N GLN A 71 -5.22 -8.65 6.79
CA GLN A 71 -4.93 -7.93 8.01
C GLN A 71 -5.80 -6.65 8.13
N ILE A 72 -5.48 -5.80 9.11
CA ILE A 72 -6.26 -4.61 9.41
C ILE A 72 -6.23 -3.58 8.28
N LEU A 73 -7.36 -2.90 8.08
CA LEU A 73 -7.47 -1.71 7.22
C LEU A 73 -6.82 -0.50 7.91
N PRO A 74 -6.63 0.64 7.20
CA PRO A 74 -6.17 1.87 7.83
C PRO A 74 -7.11 2.30 8.97
N VAL A 75 -6.54 2.61 10.13
CA VAL A 75 -7.31 2.96 11.33
C VAL A 75 -7.77 4.41 11.25
N VAL A 76 -9.06 4.66 11.02
CA VAL A 76 -9.67 6.00 11.02
C VAL A 76 -10.25 6.31 12.38
N VAL A 77 -9.63 7.22 13.13
CA VAL A 77 -10.04 7.58 14.50
C VAL A 77 -11.46 8.17 14.47
N ARG A 78 -12.40 7.54 15.20
CA ARG A 78 -13.83 7.90 15.20
C ARG A 78 -14.49 7.80 13.82
N GLY A 79 -13.90 7.05 12.90
CA GLY A 79 -14.45 6.79 11.58
C GLY A 79 -15.50 5.69 11.59
N THR A 80 -16.34 5.69 10.56
CA THR A 80 -17.23 4.59 10.24
C THR A 80 -16.52 3.53 9.41
N ARG A 81 -17.13 2.35 9.26
CA ARG A 81 -16.64 1.32 8.31
C ARG A 81 -16.52 1.85 6.88
N ALA A 82 -17.40 2.77 6.47
CA ALA A 82 -17.31 3.40 5.16
C ALA A 82 -16.06 4.28 5.04
N ASP A 83 -15.69 4.98 6.10
CA ASP A 83 -14.48 5.81 6.15
C ASP A 83 -13.21 4.98 6.07
N GLU A 84 -13.15 3.85 6.78
CA GLU A 84 -12.03 2.89 6.70
C GLU A 84 -11.84 2.35 5.28
N VAL A 85 -12.94 1.93 4.64
CA VAL A 85 -12.91 1.47 3.25
C VAL A 85 -12.46 2.61 2.33
N ASN A 86 -12.97 3.83 2.53
CA ASN A 86 -12.60 5.00 1.73
C ASN A 86 -11.14 5.42 1.91
N ALA A 87 -10.56 5.21 3.08
CA ALA A 87 -9.16 5.45 3.37
C ALA A 87 -8.23 4.36 2.80
N SER A 88 -8.74 3.16 2.53
CA SER A 88 -7.94 2.04 2.03
C SER A 88 -7.35 2.30 0.64
N LEU A 89 -6.15 1.75 0.39
CA LEU A 89 -5.49 1.78 -0.92
C LEU A 89 -6.39 1.26 -2.05
N LYS A 90 -7.31 0.34 -1.76
CA LYS A 90 -8.28 -0.19 -2.75
C LYS A 90 -9.24 0.87 -3.30
N ARG A 91 -9.38 2.02 -2.64
CA ARG A 91 -10.18 3.17 -3.08
C ARG A 91 -9.36 4.29 -3.70
N SER A 92 -8.08 4.05 -3.95
CA SER A 92 -7.22 4.98 -4.70
C SER A 92 -7.47 4.91 -6.20
N TYR A 93 -7.25 6.03 -6.91
CA TYR A 93 -7.20 6.03 -8.37
C TYR A 93 -6.03 5.21 -8.93
N ILE A 94 -5.01 4.88 -8.12
CA ILE A 94 -3.85 4.08 -8.50
C ILE A 94 -4.19 2.58 -8.53
N TRP A 95 -5.19 2.16 -7.76
CA TRP A 95 -5.52 0.74 -7.56
C TRP A 95 -5.82 -0.04 -8.86
N PRO A 96 -6.55 0.51 -9.86
CA PRO A 96 -6.80 -0.19 -11.12
C PRO A 96 -5.52 -0.55 -11.90
N ASP A 97 -4.46 0.23 -11.75
CA ASP A 97 -3.18 0.05 -12.45
C ASP A 97 -2.22 -0.92 -11.74
N ILE A 98 -2.56 -1.36 -10.52
CA ILE A 98 -1.73 -2.28 -9.74
C ILE A 98 -1.86 -3.71 -10.28
N THR A 99 -0.72 -4.26 -10.71
CA THR A 99 -0.59 -5.70 -11.00
C THR A 99 -0.55 -6.50 -9.69
N LYS A 100 -1.44 -7.48 -9.55
CA LYS A 100 -1.59 -8.26 -8.32
C LYS A 100 -0.80 -9.56 -8.40
N LEU A 101 0.22 -9.69 -7.56
CA LEU A 101 0.98 -10.92 -7.36
C LEU A 101 0.54 -11.57 -6.05
N LYS A 102 0.42 -12.90 -6.03
CA LYS A 102 0.02 -13.66 -4.83
C LYS A 102 1.10 -14.67 -4.47
N LEU A 103 1.68 -14.51 -3.28
CA LEU A 103 2.53 -15.52 -2.68
C LEU A 103 1.64 -16.64 -2.10
N LYS A 104 1.94 -17.89 -2.47
CA LYS A 104 1.17 -19.07 -2.04
C LYS A 104 1.88 -19.89 -0.96
N THR A 105 3.21 -19.85 -0.94
CA THR A 105 4.02 -20.64 -0.02
C THR A 105 4.30 -19.85 1.24
N ASN A 106 3.81 -20.33 2.39
CA ASN A 106 4.16 -19.77 3.69
C ASN A 106 5.53 -20.30 4.12
N MET A 107 6.56 -19.47 4.01
CA MET A 107 7.93 -19.86 4.38
C MET A 107 8.16 -19.89 5.90
N ARG A 108 7.27 -19.31 6.72
CA ARG A 108 7.37 -19.37 8.20
C ARG A 108 7.00 -20.77 8.71
N ILE A 109 6.15 -21.47 7.99
CA ILE A 109 5.70 -22.83 8.29
C ILE A 109 6.35 -23.78 7.28
N LEU A 110 7.67 -23.93 7.41
CA LEU A 110 8.48 -24.87 6.61
C LEU A 110 8.55 -26.27 7.23
N SER A 111 8.07 -26.45 8.47
CA SER A 111 8.09 -27.74 9.14
C SER A 111 7.04 -28.69 8.53
N SER A 112 7.45 -29.92 8.25
CA SER A 112 6.57 -31.00 7.77
C SER A 112 5.60 -31.53 8.84
N ASP A 113 5.55 -30.89 10.01
CA ASP A 113 4.66 -31.26 11.11
C ASP A 113 3.19 -30.99 10.75
N GLN A 114 2.37 -32.02 10.94
CA GLN A 114 0.95 -32.01 10.64
C GLN A 114 0.18 -30.99 11.50
N GLY A 115 0.65 -30.72 12.72
CA GLY A 115 0.06 -29.70 13.60
C GLY A 115 0.18 -28.31 13.00
N ASN A 116 1.37 -27.96 12.50
CA ASN A 116 1.62 -26.65 11.90
C ASN A 116 0.83 -26.43 10.60
N LYS A 117 0.67 -27.46 9.76
CA LYS A 117 -0.18 -27.38 8.56
C LYS A 117 -1.64 -27.11 8.91
N THR A 118 -2.17 -27.86 9.88
CA THR A 118 -3.56 -27.71 10.34
C THR A 118 -3.81 -26.31 10.91
N PHE A 119 -2.87 -25.80 11.70
CA PHE A 119 -2.96 -24.43 12.23
C PHE A 119 -2.87 -23.36 11.13
N ALA A 120 -1.99 -23.54 10.14
CA ALA A 120 -1.90 -22.64 8.98
C ALA A 120 -3.23 -22.56 8.22
N ASP A 121 -3.85 -23.72 7.96
CA ASP A 121 -5.14 -23.79 7.26
C ASP A 121 -6.25 -23.14 8.08
N ALA A 122 -6.24 -23.33 9.40
CA ALA A 122 -7.18 -22.65 10.30
C ALA A 122 -7.01 -21.11 10.24
N LEU A 123 -5.78 -20.60 10.26
CA LEU A 123 -5.51 -19.16 10.11
C LEU A 123 -5.97 -18.62 8.76
N LEU A 124 -5.76 -19.38 7.67
CA LEU A 124 -6.24 -18.99 6.34
C LEU A 124 -7.76 -18.93 6.27
N ARG A 125 -8.46 -19.89 6.88
CA ARG A 125 -9.92 -19.88 6.99
C ARG A 125 -10.43 -18.64 7.71
N VAL A 126 -9.85 -18.32 8.87
CA VAL A 126 -10.19 -17.12 9.64
C VAL A 126 -9.93 -15.86 8.81
N GLY A 127 -8.77 -15.75 8.17
CA GLY A 127 -8.44 -14.60 7.32
C GLY A 127 -9.32 -14.44 6.08
N ASN A 128 -9.98 -15.51 5.63
CA ASN A 128 -10.94 -15.48 4.53
C ASN A 128 -12.40 -15.27 5.00
N GLY A 129 -12.65 -15.15 6.31
CA GLY A 129 -13.98 -15.04 6.87
C GLY A 129 -14.80 -16.34 6.83
N LEU A 130 -14.13 -17.50 6.73
CA LEU A 130 -14.74 -18.83 6.68
C LEU A 130 -14.70 -19.48 8.08
N CYS A 131 -15.42 -18.86 9.01
CA CYS A 131 -15.62 -19.37 10.38
C CYS A 131 -16.57 -20.57 10.34
#